data_AF-A0A2P5NXE9-F1
#
_entry.id   AF-A0A2P5NXE9-F1
#
_cell.length_a   1.000
_cell.length_b   1.000
_cell.length_c   1.000
_cell.angle_alpha   90.00
_cell.angle_beta   90.00
_cell.angle_gamma   90.00
#
_symmetry.space_group_name_H-M   'P 1'
#
loop_
_entity.id
_entity.type
_entity.pdbx_description
1 polymer ?
#
loop_
_entity_poly.entity_id
_entity_poly.type
_entity_poly.pdbx_seq_one_letter_code
_entity_poly.pdbx_strand_id
1 'polypeptide(L)' 'VVTQAFSQRRKTLRNSLKKLIDEQDIAKLGIDPTARAETLSLGDFANLSNILSVEALEADQE' A
#
# COMPACT_ATOMS: atom_id res chain seq x y z
N VAL A 1 3.94 -3.88 4.22
CA VAL A 1 2.59 -3.73 3.62
C VAL A 1 1.70 -4.94 3.73
N VAL A 2 2.16 -6.13 3.32
CA VAL A 2 1.31 -7.34 3.27
C VAL A 2 0.70 -7.64 4.64
N THR A 3 1.52 -7.73 5.69
CA THR A 3 1.05 -7.97 7.06
C THR A 3 -0.02 -6.97 7.50
N GLN A 4 0.18 -5.68 7.21
CA GLN A 4 -0.76 -4.62 7.58
C GLN A 4 -2.08 -4.70 6.78
N ALA A 5 -2.00 -4.99 5.48
CA ALA A 5 -3.16 -5.16 4.63
C ALA A 5 -4.03 -6.35 5.06
N PHE A 6 -3.41 -7.48 5.44
CA PHE A 6 -4.11 -8.70 5.87
C PHE A 6 -4.57 -8.67 7.34
N SER A 7 -3.88 -7.92 8.22
CA SER A 7 -4.33 -7.66 9.60
C SER A 7 -5.73 -7.02 9.63
N GLN A 8 -6.05 -6.22 8.61
CA GLN A 8 -7.33 -5.55 8.45
C GLN A 8 -8.07 -5.98 7.17
N ARG A 9 -8.12 -7.29 6.85
CA ARG A 9 -8.68 -7.84 5.60
C ARG A 9 -10.09 -7.38 5.20
N ARG A 10 -10.91 -6.95 6.16
CA ARG A 10 -12.29 -6.47 5.94
C ARG A 10 -12.39 -4.96 5.68
N LYS A 11 -11.29 -4.23 5.81
CA LYS A 11 -11.21 -2.79 5.53
C LYS A 11 -10.63 -2.58 4.13
N THR A 12 -10.97 -1.44 3.55
CA THR A 12 -10.41 -1.00 2.27
C THR A 12 -8.91 -0.76 2.40
N LEU A 13 -8.17 -0.88 1.30
CA LEU A 13 -6.73 -0.65 1.28
C LEU A 13 -6.34 0.70 1.86
N ARG A 14 -7.03 1.79 1.50
CA ARG A 14 -6.73 3.11 2.08
C ARG A 14 -6.83 3.08 3.60
N ASN A 15 -7.80 2.38 4.18
CA ASN A 15 -7.98 2.35 5.64
C ASN A 15 -6.97 1.45 6.32
N SER A 16 -6.58 0.36 5.66
CA SER A 16 -5.57 -0.58 6.16
C SER A 16 -4.17 0.00 6.07
N LEU A 17 -3.87 0.75 5.01
CA LEU A 17 -2.56 1.25 4.68
C LEU A 17 -2.36 2.75 4.92
N LYS A 18 -3.36 3.53 5.37
CA LYS A 18 -3.23 5.00 5.59
C LYS A 18 -2.04 5.46 6.44
N LYS A 19 -1.47 4.58 7.26
CA LYS A 19 -0.31 4.88 8.11
C LYS A 19 1.02 4.68 7.40
N LEU A 20 0.99 3.94 6.30
CA LEU A 20 2.16 3.55 5.53
C LEU A 20 2.16 4.30 4.20
N ILE A 21 1.04 4.28 3.48
CA ILE A 21 0.93 4.82 2.13
C ILE A 21 -0.35 5.64 2.00
N ASP A 22 -0.29 6.72 1.24
CA ASP A 22 -1.45 7.54 0.96
C ASP A 22 -2.31 6.97 -0.17
N GLU A 23 -3.59 7.37 -0.20
CA GLU A 23 -4.50 6.93 -1.25
C GLU A 23 -4.03 7.34 -2.65
N GLN A 24 -3.31 8.46 -2.74
CA GLN A 24 -2.87 9.02 -4.01
C GLN A 24 -1.81 8.11 -4.63
N ASP A 25 -0.91 7.55 -3.84
CA ASP A 25 0.14 6.65 -4.33
C ASP A 25 -0.43 5.29 -4.72
N ILE A 26 -1.46 4.82 -4.00
CA ILE A 26 -2.23 3.64 -4.42
C ILE A 26 -2.90 3.89 -5.78
N ALA A 27 -3.54 5.05 -5.95
CA ALA A 27 -4.19 5.42 -7.21
C ALA A 27 -3.19 5.62 -8.36
N LYS A 28 -1.99 6.15 -8.09
CA LYS A 28 -0.89 6.28 -9.07
C LYS A 28 -0.43 4.93 -9.61
N LEU A 29 -0.49 3.88 -8.80
CA LEU A 29 -0.19 2.50 -9.21
C LEU A 29 -1.30 1.86 -10.04
N GLY A 30 -2.44 2.55 -10.25
CA GLY A 30 -3.61 1.99 -10.91
C GLY A 30 -4.39 1.01 -10.04
N ILE A 31 -4.14 0.98 -8.73
CA ILE A 31 -4.84 0.14 -7.77
C ILE A 31 -6.03 0.92 -7.22
N ASP A 32 -7.18 0.26 -7.07
CA ASP A 32 -8.34 0.86 -6.42
C ASP A 32 -8.14 0.96 -4.90
N PRO A 33 -8.07 2.17 -4.31
CA PRO A 33 -7.88 2.35 -2.86
C PRO A 33 -9.08 1.88 -2.02
N THR A 34 -10.23 1.64 -2.66
CA THR A 34 -11.44 1.09 -2.04
C THR A 34 -11.49 -0.43 -2.09
N ALA A 35 -10.61 -1.08 -2.87
CA ALA A 35 -10.48 -2.52 -2.92
C ALA A 35 -10.02 -3.11 -1.58
N ARG A 36 -10.24 -4.41 -1.39
CA ARG A 36 -9.80 -5.14 -0.19
C ARG A 36 -8.46 -5.81 -0.45
N ALA A 37 -7.70 -6.08 0.60
CA ALA A 37 -6.41 -6.77 0.48
C ALA A 37 -6.51 -8.15 -0.23
N GLU A 38 -7.66 -8.83 -0.11
CA GLU A 38 -7.90 -10.14 -0.73
C GLU A 38 -8.16 -10.07 -2.25
N THR A 39 -8.48 -8.89 -2.80
CA THR A 39 -8.77 -8.72 -4.24
C THR A 39 -7.53 -8.31 -5.04
N LEU A 40 -6.39 -8.09 -4.38
CA LEU A 40 -5.16 -7.65 -5.01
C LEU A 40 -4.30 -8.82 -5.44
N SER A 41 -3.55 -8.62 -6.52
CA SER A 41 -2.54 -9.56 -6.97
C SER A 41 -1.22 -9.39 -6.19
N LEU A 42 -0.34 -10.39 -6.29
CA LEU A 42 1.02 -10.30 -5.76
C LEU A 42 1.81 -9.12 -6.37
N GLY A 43 1.57 -8.79 -7.64
CA GLY A 43 2.21 -7.66 -8.31
C GLY A 43 1.81 -6.32 -7.70
N ASP A 44 0.53 -6.16 -7.33
CA ASP A 44 0.05 -4.96 -6.66
C ASP A 44 0.72 -4.76 -5.30
N PHE A 45 0.90 -5.86 -4.54
CA PHE A 45 1.63 -5.82 -3.28
C PHE A 45 3.13 -5.51 -3.45
N ALA A 46 3.76 -6.00 -4.52
CA ALA A 46 5.14 -5.68 -4.83
C ALA A 46 5.31 -4.18 -5.14
N ASN A 47 4.41 -3.63 -5.96
CA ASN A 47 4.38 -2.20 -6.28
C ASN A 47 4.20 -1.33 -5.03
N LEU A 48 3.24 -1.68 -4.16
CA LEU A 48 3.03 -1.00 -2.87
C LEU A 48 4.26 -1.09 -1.95
N SER A 49 4.95 -2.23 -1.95
CA SER A 49 6.18 -2.41 -1.16
C SER A 49 7.31 -1.54 -1.70
N ASN A 50 7.45 -1.46 -3.03
CA ASN A 50 8.49 -0.69 -3.70
C ASN A 50 8.39 0.80 -3.36
N ILE A 51 7.18 1.38 -3.38
CA ILE A 51 7.01 2.81 -3.02
C ILE A 51 7.50 3.08 -1.60
N LEU A 52 7.11 2.26 -0.63
CA LEU A 52 7.55 2.45 0.75
C LEU A 52 9.05 2.22 0.94
N SER A 53 9.63 1.31 0.16
CA SER A 53 11.07 1.12 0.18
C SER A 53 11.81 2.32 -0.41
N VAL A 54 11.26 2.96 -1.46
CA VAL A 54 11.83 4.19 -2.02
C VAL A 54 11.71 5.35 -1.02
N GLU A 55 10.55 5.53 -0.41
CA GLU A 55 10.30 6.59 0.57
C GLU A 55 11.17 6.44 1.83
N ALA A 56 11.44 5.19 2.26
CA ALA A 56 12.38 4.91 3.34
C ALA A 56 13.84 5.25 2.99
N LEU A 57 14.23 5.15 1.72
CA LEU A 57 15.58 5.53 1.26
C LEU A 57 15.75 7.05 1.13
N GLU A 58 14.66 7.77 0.83
CA GLU A 58 14.64 9.23 0.79
C GLU A 58 14.65 9.84 2.19
N ALA A 59 14.04 9.18 3.18
CA ALA A 59 13.99 9.63 4.58
C ALA A 59 15.35 9.64 5.30
N ASP A 60 16.34 8.87 4.83
CA ASP A 60 17.70 8.86 5.37
C ASP A 60 18.60 9.96 4.78
N GLN A 61 18.10 10.77 3.83
CA GLN A 61 18.88 11.83 3.15
C GLN A 61 18.68 13.25 3.71
N GLU A 62 17.92 13.44 4.81
CA GLU A 62 17.66 14.76 5.40
C GLU A 62 18.20 14.94 6.83
#